data_AF-A0A6G2VUN0-F1
#
_entry.id   AF-A0A6G2VUN0-F1
#
_cell.length_a   1.000
_cell.length_b   1.000
_cell.length_c   1.000
_cell.angle_alpha   90.00
_cell.angle_beta   90.00
_cell.angle_gamma   90.00
#
_symmetry.space_group_name_H-M   'P 1'
#
loop_
_entity.id
_entity.type
_entity.pdbx_description
1 polymer ?
#
loop_
_entity_poly.entity_id
_entity_poly.type
_entity_poly.pdbx_seq_one_letter_code
_entity_poly.pdbx_strand_id
1 'polypeptide(L)'
;MLTLEPITSGIHDGRHQHYPTPDLAARTAETETSAEETACRMLLQFQPVSYLRLVDAAGTVLREYRRCDFFLRKSPLRVVHQRVALELIDERIAGQKEIGKRVAMSA
;
A
#
# COMPACT_ATOMS: atom_id res chain seq x y z
N MET A 1 -8.34 -12.60 11.55
CA MET A 1 -7.19 -12.40 10.65
C MET A 1 -7.71 -11.79 9.37
N LEU A 2 -7.10 -10.69 8.93
CA LEU A 2 -7.47 -9.96 7.73
C LEU A 2 -6.40 -10.16 6.67
N THR A 3 -6.80 -10.15 5.40
CA THR A 3 -5.88 -10.29 4.27
C THR A 3 -6.14 -9.18 3.26
N LEU A 4 -5.08 -8.53 2.81
CA LEU A 4 -5.07 -7.54 1.74
C LEU A 4 -4.61 -8.19 0.44
N GLU A 5 -5.52 -8.32 -0.50
CA GLU A 5 -5.25 -8.86 -1.83
C GLU A 5 -5.00 -7.70 -2.80
N PRO A 6 -3.80 -7.60 -3.40
CA PRO A 6 -3.53 -6.59 -4.42
C PRO A 6 -4.19 -6.96 -5.73
N ILE A 7 -4.96 -6.04 -6.29
CA ILE A 7 -5.67 -6.22 -7.55
C ILE A 7 -5.18 -5.19 -8.56
N THR A 8 -4.86 -5.68 -9.75
CA THR A 8 -4.64 -4.86 -10.94
C THR A 8 -5.88 -4.91 -11.81
N SER A 9 -6.28 -3.74 -12.31
CA SER A 9 -7.41 -3.58 -13.23
C SER A 9 -6.87 -3.15 -14.58
N GLY A 10 -7.41 -3.73 -15.64
CA GLY A 10 -7.03 -3.41 -17.01
C GLY A 10 -8.18 -3.63 -17.98
N ILE A 11 -7.97 -3.23 -19.23
CA ILE A 11 -8.87 -3.58 -20.33
C ILE A 11 -8.23 -4.75 -21.08
N HIS A 12 -8.94 -5.87 -21.16
CA HIS A 12 -8.55 -7.02 -21.95
C HIS A 12 -9.79 -7.49 -22.75
N ASP A 13 -9.61 -7.68 -24.05
CA ASP A 13 -10.69 -7.96 -25.02
C ASP A 13 -11.84 -6.94 -24.99
N GLY A 14 -11.51 -5.66 -24.81
CA GLY A 14 -12.49 -4.57 -24.75
C GLY A 14 -13.36 -4.58 -23.48
N ARG A 15 -13.03 -5.40 -22.48
CA ARG A 15 -13.74 -5.49 -21.20
C ARG A 15 -12.84 -5.08 -20.05
N HIS A 16 -13.41 -4.41 -19.06
CA HIS A 16 -12.73 -4.22 -17.78
C HIS A 16 -12.58 -5.58 -17.09
N GLN A 17 -11.34 -5.94 -16.77
CA GLN A 17 -10.99 -7.15 -16.06
C GLN A 17 -10.17 -6.80 -14.82
N HIS A 18 -10.34 -7.61 -13.77
CA HIS A 18 -9.63 -7.49 -12.51
C HIS A 18 -8.90 -8.80 -12.23
N TYR A 19 -7.62 -8.73 -11.92
CA TYR A 19 -6.79 -9.89 -11.64
C TYR A 19 -5.86 -9.60 -10.46
N PRO A 20 -5.44 -10.63 -9.71
CA PRO A 20 -4.39 -10.48 -8.71
C PRO A 20 -3.17 -9.78 -9.33
N THR A 21 -2.62 -8.78 -8.65
CA THR A 21 -1.43 -8.08 -9.15
C THR A 21 -0.27 -9.07 -9.26
N PRO A 22 0.33 -9.26 -10.44
CA PRO A 22 1.46 -10.17 -10.63
C PRO A 22 2.63 -9.82 -9.70
N ASP A 23 3.34 -10.84 -9.22
CA ASP A 23 4.54 -10.73 -8.37
C ASP A 23 4.35 -9.96 -7.04
N LEU A 24 3.11 -9.70 -6.64
CA LEU A 24 2.80 -9.06 -5.37
C LEU A 24 1.91 -9.97 -4.52
N ALA A 25 2.50 -10.54 -3.47
CA ALA A 25 1.78 -11.40 -2.54
C ALA A 25 0.74 -10.62 -1.72
N ALA A 26 -0.34 -11.31 -1.36
CA ALA A 26 -1.29 -10.82 -0.37
C ALA A 26 -0.60 -10.61 0.99
N ARG A 27 -1.06 -9.62 1.76
CA ARG A 27 -0.50 -9.31 3.08
C ARG A 27 -1.53 -9.48 4.17
N THR A 28 -1.12 -10.10 5.26
CA THR A 28 -2.01 -10.36 6.40
C THR A 28 -1.90 -9.24 7.42
N ALA A 29 -3.01 -8.94 8.08
CA ALA A 29 -3.09 -7.96 9.15
C ALA A 29 -3.94 -8.51 10.30
N GLU A 30 -3.56 -8.14 11.52
CA GLU A 30 -4.27 -8.59 12.74
C GLU A 30 -5.48 -7.70 13.04
N THR A 31 -5.38 -6.42 12.70
CA THR A 31 -6.40 -5.39 12.97
C THR A 31 -6.69 -4.57 11.72
N GLU A 32 -7.86 -3.92 11.66
CA GLU A 32 -8.21 -3.02 10.56
C GLU A 32 -7.19 -1.87 10.42
N THR A 33 -6.73 -1.30 11.52
CA THR A 33 -5.69 -0.24 11.51
C THR A 33 -4.39 -0.74 10.89
N SER A 34 -3.92 -1.94 11.26
CA SER A 34 -2.71 -2.52 10.65
C SER A 34 -2.90 -2.83 9.16
N ALA A 35 -4.12 -3.19 8.76
CA ALA A 35 -4.47 -3.39 7.36
C ALA A 35 -4.43 -2.05 6.60
N GLU A 36 -5.00 -0.99 7.14
CA GLU A 36 -5.00 0.34 6.51
C GLU A 36 -3.59 0.89 6.33
N GLU A 37 -2.72 0.74 7.32
CA GLU A 37 -1.31 1.12 7.20
C GLU A 37 -0.59 0.32 6.11
N THR A 38 -0.77 -1.01 6.13
CA THR A 38 -0.20 -1.90 5.12
C THR A 38 -0.71 -1.53 3.73
N ALA A 39 -1.99 -1.22 3.60
CA ALA A 39 -2.62 -0.82 2.36
C ALA A 39 -2.04 0.50 1.85
N CYS A 40 -1.86 1.48 2.73
CA CYS A 40 -1.24 2.75 2.36
C CYS A 40 0.18 2.56 1.84
N ARG A 41 1.02 1.78 2.55
CA ARG A 41 2.40 1.49 2.12
C ARG A 41 2.42 0.79 0.76
N MET A 42 1.57 -0.22 0.56
CA MET A 42 1.47 -0.93 -0.71
C MET A 42 1.02 -0.02 -1.87
N LEU A 43 -0.01 0.81 -1.66
CA LEU A 43 -0.54 1.70 -2.70
C LEU A 43 0.45 2.82 -3.09
N LEU A 44 1.29 3.27 -2.17
CA LEU A 44 2.38 4.23 -2.43
C LEU A 44 3.55 3.59 -3.16
N GLN A 45 3.96 2.38 -2.74
CA GLN A 45 5.15 1.71 -3.25
C GLN A 45 4.92 1.03 -4.61
N PHE A 46 3.75 0.42 -4.84
CA PHE A 46 3.50 -0.43 -6.00
C PHE A 46 2.52 0.22 -6.97
N GLN A 47 3.04 0.97 -7.95
CA GLN A 47 2.25 1.64 -8.99
C GLN A 47 1.25 0.72 -9.74
N PRO A 48 1.57 -0.54 -10.06
CA PRO A 48 0.65 -1.44 -10.78
C PRO A 48 -0.61 -1.85 -10.01
N VAL A 49 -0.63 -1.68 -8.67
CA VAL A 49 -1.81 -1.97 -7.85
C VAL A 49 -2.88 -0.94 -8.15
N SER A 50 -4.05 -1.39 -8.61
CA SER A 50 -5.20 -0.52 -8.85
C SER A 50 -6.00 -0.30 -7.55
N TYR A 51 -6.20 -1.38 -6.79
CA TYR A 51 -6.81 -1.35 -5.47
C TYR A 51 -6.38 -2.56 -4.64
N LEU A 52 -6.62 -2.50 -3.33
CA LEU A 52 -6.45 -3.63 -2.42
C LEU A 52 -7.81 -4.06 -1.89
N ARG A 53 -8.08 -5.36 -1.91
CA ARG A 53 -9.28 -5.94 -1.35
C ARG A 53 -8.97 -6.46 0.04
N LEU A 54 -9.69 -5.98 1.05
CA LEU A 54 -9.61 -6.47 2.42
C LEU A 54 -10.61 -7.61 2.59
N VAL A 55 -10.12 -8.81 2.89
CA VAL A 55 -10.94 -9.99 3.15
C VAL A 55 -10.74 -10.52 4.56
N ASP A 56 -11.78 -11.12 5.14
CA ASP A 56 -11.68 -11.83 6.42
C ASP A 56 -11.21 -13.28 6.25
N ALA A 57 -11.12 -14.02 7.35
CA ALA A 57 -10.69 -15.42 7.35
C ALA A 57 -11.64 -16.37 6.61
N ALA A 58 -12.91 -15.97 6.40
CA ALA A 58 -13.87 -16.72 5.62
C ALA A 58 -13.82 -16.36 4.11
N GLY A 59 -12.96 -15.42 3.72
CA GLY A 59 -12.88 -14.89 2.35
C GLY A 59 -13.94 -13.84 2.05
N THR A 60 -14.66 -13.33 3.05
CA THR A 60 -15.66 -12.28 2.86
C THR A 60 -14.96 -10.96 2.59
N VAL A 61 -15.38 -10.27 1.53
CA VAL A 61 -14.87 -8.92 1.21
C VAL A 61 -15.46 -7.92 2.20
N LEU A 62 -14.59 -7.32 3.01
CA LEU A 62 -14.97 -6.30 3.98
C LEU A 62 -14.89 -4.90 3.36
N ARG A 63 -13.88 -4.64 2.53
CA ARG A 63 -13.61 -3.31 1.96
C ARG A 63 -12.69 -3.38 0.75
N GLU A 64 -12.74 -2.33 -0.08
CA GLU A 64 -11.71 -2.03 -1.08
C GLU A 64 -11.01 -0.72 -0.74
N TYR A 65 -9.69 -0.70 -0.91
CA TYR A 65 -8.84 0.45 -0.70
C TYR A 65 -8.19 0.89 -2.01
N ARG A 66 -8.32 2.16 -2.36
CA ARG A 66 -7.84 2.76 -3.62
C ARG A 66 -6.96 3.97 -3.32
N ARG A 67 -6.11 4.37 -4.27
CA ARG A 67 -5.29 5.60 -4.11
C ARG A 67 -6.14 6.86 -3.94
N CYS A 68 -7.30 6.94 -4.60
CA CYS A 68 -8.19 8.09 -4.43
C CYS A 68 -8.72 8.23 -3.00
N ASP A 69 -8.72 7.15 -2.21
CA ASP A 69 -9.18 7.17 -0.83
C ASP A 69 -8.25 7.97 0.09
N PHE A 70 -7.03 8.31 -0.33
CA PHE A 70 -6.16 9.24 0.41
C PHE A 70 -6.76 10.65 0.50
N PHE A 71 -7.62 11.02 -0.44
CA PHE A 71 -8.16 12.38 -0.55
C PHE A 71 -9.59 12.49 0.00
N LEU A 72 -10.28 11.36 0.18
CA LEU A 72 -11.65 11.33 0.68
C LEU A 72 -11.71 11.68 2.17
N ARG A 73 -12.53 12.67 2.54
CA ARG A 73 -12.64 13.18 3.92
C ARG A 73 -13.01 12.11 4.95
N LYS A 74 -13.83 11.14 4.57
CA LYS A 74 -14.32 10.06 5.45
C LYS A 74 -13.51 8.76 5.33
N SER A 75 -12.48 8.75 4.49
CA SER A 75 -11.65 7.56 4.34
C SER A 75 -10.68 7.44 5.51
N PRO A 76 -10.55 6.25 6.12
CA PRO A 76 -9.53 6.02 7.13
C PRO A 76 -8.10 6.15 6.55
N LEU A 77 -7.94 5.85 5.25
CA LEU A 77 -6.64 5.97 4.58
C LEU A 77 -6.14 7.41 4.49
N ARG A 78 -7.00 8.42 4.60
CA ARG A 78 -6.57 9.83 4.58
C ARG A 78 -5.63 10.15 5.76
N VAL A 79 -6.02 9.74 6.97
CA VAL A 79 -5.25 9.99 8.18
C VAL A 79 -3.99 9.12 8.20
N VAL A 80 -4.15 7.84 7.85
CA VAL A 80 -3.04 6.89 7.77
C VAL A 80 -2.00 7.32 6.74
N HIS A 81 -2.43 7.80 5.57
CA HIS A 81 -1.55 8.30 4.53
C HIS A 81 -0.67 9.46 4.98
N GLN A 82 -1.23 10.42 5.74
CA GLN A 82 -0.43 11.53 6.27
C GLN A 82 0.69 11.04 7.20
N ARG A 83 0.38 10.09 8.09
CA ARG A 83 1.37 9.49 9.00
C ARG A 83 2.44 8.70 8.23
N VAL A 84 2.02 7.76 7.39
CA VAL A 84 2.93 6.87 6.63
C VAL A 84 3.80 7.68 5.66
N ALA A 85 3.27 8.71 5.02
CA ALA A 85 4.06 9.54 4.11
C ALA A 85 5.19 10.29 4.85
N LEU A 86 4.93 10.77 6.07
CA LEU A 86 5.97 11.41 6.90
C LEU A 86 7.04 10.40 7.32
N GLU A 87 6.65 9.20 7.76
CA GLU A 87 7.59 8.12 8.10
C GLU A 87 8.52 7.78 6.93
N LEU A 88 7.96 7.62 5.72
CA LEU A 88 8.74 7.31 4.52
C LEU A 88 9.71 8.42 4.12
N ILE A 89 9.35 9.69 4.39
CA ILE A 89 10.24 10.83 4.17
C ILE A 89 11.41 10.78 5.16
N ASP A 90 11.13 10.54 6.43
CA ASP A 90 12.16 10.45 7.48
C ASP A 90 13.13 9.30 7.23
N GLU A 91 12.62 8.12 6.83
CA GLU A 91 13.44 6.96 6.44
C GLU A 91 14.35 7.27 5.25
N ARG A 92 13.82 7.97 4.24
CA ARG A 92 14.59 8.37 3.06
C ARG A 92 15.70 9.36 3.41
N ILE A 93 15.41 10.34 4.27
CA ILE A 93 16.40 11.30 4.76
C ILE A 93 17.48 10.59 5.59
N ALA A 94 17.09 9.67 6.47
CA ALA A 94 18.02 8.90 7.27
C ALA A 94 18.96 8.05 6.41
N GLY A 95 18.43 7.35 5.41
CA GLY A 95 19.21 6.55 4.47
C GLY A 95 20.22 7.38 3.66
N GLN A 96 19.83 8.58 3.22
CA GLN A 96 20.75 9.49 2.52
C GLN A 96 21.92 9.95 3.40
N LYS A 97 21.67 10.23 4.69
CA LYS A 97 22.73 10.62 5.64
C LYS A 97 23.73 9.49 5.86
N GLU A 98 23.28 8.24 5.95
CA GLU A 98 24.17 7.09 6.06
C GLU A 98 25.07 6.93 4.83
N ILE A 99 24.51 7.06 3.63
CA ILE A 99 25.28 6.98 2.37
C ILE A 99 26.36 8.07 2.35
N GLY A 100 26.00 9.31 2.69
CA GLY A 100 26.96 10.43 2.74
C GLY A 100 28.13 10.19 3.70
N LYS A 101 27.87 9.61 4.88
CA LYS A 101 28.93 9.23 5.84
C LYS A 101 29.88 8.17 5.27
N ARG A 102 29.36 7.15 4.59
CA ARG A 102 30.19 6.07 4.02
C ARG A 102 31.09 6.58 2.90
N VAL A 103 30.59 7.49 2.07
CA VAL A 103 31.38 8.15 1.00
C VAL A 103 32.50 9.01 1.62
N ALA A 104 32.19 9.80 2.66
CA ALA A 104 33.19 10.65 3.32
C ALA A 104 34.31 9.88 4.04
N MET A 105 34.05 8.65 4.47
CA MET A 105 35.06 7.78 5.11
C MET A 105 35.92 6.97 4.12
N SER A 106 35.53 6.96 2.83
CA SER A 106 36.24 6.22 1.78
C SER A 106 37.10 7.14 0.88
N ALA A 107 37.17 8.43 1.19
CA ALA A 107 37.96 9.46 0.51
C ALA A 107 39.11 9.93 1.42
#